data_AF-A0A2H3HRV3-F1
#
_entry.id   AF-A0A2H3HRV3-F1
#
_cell.length_a   1.000
_cell.length_b   1.000
_cell.length_c   1.000
_cell.angle_alpha   90.00
_cell.angle_beta   90.00
_cell.angle_gamma   90.00
#
_symmetry.space_group_name_H-M   'P 1'
#
loop_
_entity.id
_entity.type
_entity.pdbx_description
1 polymer ?
#
loop_
_entity_poly.entity_id
_entity_poly.type
_entity_poly.pdbx_seq_one_letter_code
_entity_poly.pdbx_strand_id
1 'polypeptide(L)'
;MIAGEAKSPRVYLKNAFKTTYIRFGIFFILSSLRVDIILPYNDPTLVGIVNGVDGAGTGAASPYVIAMGNLGIGVLYHVVNGLPVSSIFSSGNALTYYGTQSLYSLALKDRPPNSYSSAHPSVSLFTV
;
A
#
# COMPACT_ATOMS: atom_id res chain seq x y z
N MET A 1 -2.04 -14.69 -11.26
CA MET A 1 -1.47 -15.26 -10.02
C MET A 1 -2.58 -15.59 -9.03
N ILE A 2 -3.34 -14.62 -8.49
CA ILE A 2 -4.51 -14.91 -7.60
C ILE A 2 -5.65 -15.66 -8.32
N ALA A 3 -5.67 -15.66 -9.66
CA ALA A 3 -6.72 -16.31 -10.43
C ALA A 3 -6.74 -17.85 -10.33
N GLY A 4 -5.60 -18.49 -10.05
CA GLY A 4 -5.52 -19.96 -9.89
C GLY A 4 -5.84 -20.45 -8.47
N GLU A 5 -5.71 -19.59 -7.46
CA GLU A 5 -5.99 -19.92 -6.05
C GLU A 5 -7.40 -19.48 -5.61
N ALA A 6 -8.10 -18.68 -6.42
CA ALA A 6 -9.44 -18.20 -6.13
C ALA A 6 -10.52 -19.11 -6.75
N LYS A 7 -11.50 -19.54 -5.93
CA LYS A 7 -12.59 -20.45 -6.33
C LYS A 7 -13.38 -20.02 -7.58
N SER A 8 -13.53 -18.70 -7.84
CA SER A 8 -14.06 -18.18 -9.11
C SER A 8 -13.53 -16.77 -9.43
N PRO A 9 -12.40 -16.66 -10.15
CA PRO A 9 -11.67 -15.40 -10.26
C PRO A 9 -12.43 -14.35 -11.07
N ARG A 10 -13.22 -14.75 -12.07
CA ARG A 10 -13.92 -13.82 -12.98
C ARG A 10 -14.98 -12.97 -12.27
N VAL A 11 -15.60 -13.49 -11.20
CA VAL A 11 -16.66 -12.80 -10.46
C VAL A 11 -16.09 -12.13 -9.22
N TYR A 12 -15.34 -12.87 -8.40
CA TYR A 12 -14.81 -12.33 -7.15
C TYR A 12 -13.80 -11.21 -7.35
N LEU A 13 -12.92 -11.33 -8.35
CA LEU A 13 -11.92 -10.29 -8.61
C LEU A 13 -12.58 -8.99 -9.09
N LYS A 14 -13.57 -9.08 -9.98
CA LYS A 14 -14.30 -7.91 -10.49
C LYS A 14 -15.08 -7.20 -9.38
N ASN A 15 -15.73 -7.96 -8.50
CA ASN A 15 -16.48 -7.39 -7.38
C ASN A 15 -15.53 -6.77 -6.35
N ALA A 16 -14.44 -7.46 -6.01
CA ALA A 16 -13.45 -6.97 -5.05
C ALA A 16 -12.86 -5.62 -5.50
N PHE A 17 -12.45 -5.47 -6.77
CA PHE A 17 -11.93 -4.20 -7.27
C PHE A 17 -12.95 -3.06 -7.20
N LYS A 18 -14.21 -3.32 -7.58
CA LYS A 18 -15.28 -2.30 -7.51
C LYS A 18 -15.53 -1.83 -6.08
N THR A 19 -15.61 -2.76 -5.13
CA THR A 19 -15.85 -2.41 -3.72
C THR A 19 -14.66 -1.71 -3.08
N THR A 20 -13.45 -2.13 -3.42
CA THR A 20 -12.22 -1.55 -2.87
C THR A 20 -12.01 -0.13 -3.39
N TYR A 21 -12.27 0.14 -4.67
CA TYR A 21 -12.11 1.47 -5.25
C TYR A 21 -13.07 2.49 -4.62
N ILE A 22 -14.35 2.14 -4.47
CA ILE A 22 -15.34 3.02 -3.83
C ILE A 22 -14.97 3.29 -2.37
N ARG A 23 -14.54 2.27 -1.63
CA ARG A 23 -14.09 2.43 -0.24
C ARG A 23 -12.89 3.36 -0.16
N PHE A 24 -11.85 3.16 -0.98
CA PHE A 24 -10.70 4.06 -1.02
C PHE A 24 -11.11 5.49 -1.36
N GLY A 25 -11.93 5.71 -2.38
CA GLY A 25 -12.39 7.05 -2.75
C GLY A 25 -13.06 7.78 -1.58
N ILE A 26 -14.01 7.13 -0.91
CA ILE A 26 -14.73 7.73 0.23
C ILE A 26 -13.77 7.98 1.41
N PHE A 27 -12.91 7.02 1.76
CA PHE A 27 -11.98 7.19 2.87
C PHE A 27 -10.98 8.31 2.62
N PHE A 28 -10.43 8.44 1.42
CA PHE A 28 -9.47 9.49 1.10
C PHE A 28 -10.10 10.89 1.07
N ILE A 29 -11.29 11.02 0.46
CA ILE A 29 -12.00 12.31 0.41
C ILE A 29 -12.41 12.76 1.82
N LEU A 30 -13.01 11.87 2.62
CA LEU A 30 -13.38 12.20 4.00
C LEU A 30 -12.17 12.45 4.89
N SER A 31 -11.07 11.73 4.68
CA SER A 31 -9.83 11.91 5.44
C SER A 31 -9.20 13.27 5.15
N SER A 32 -9.07 13.67 3.88
CA SER A 32 -8.55 14.99 3.51
C SER A 32 -9.39 16.09 4.12
N LEU A 33 -10.72 16.03 3.93
CA LEU A 33 -11.64 17.05 4.43
C LEU A 33 -11.54 17.22 5.97
N ARG A 34 -11.34 16.12 6.71
CA ARG A 34 -11.15 16.20 8.16
C ARG A 34 -9.87 16.93 8.54
N VAL A 35 -8.76 16.68 7.84
CA VAL A 35 -7.50 17.40 8.10
C VAL A 35 -7.63 18.87 7.74
N ASP A 36 -8.26 19.16 6.60
CA ASP A 36 -8.45 20.52 6.11
C ASP A 36 -9.30 21.38 7.06
N ILE A 37 -10.28 20.78 7.77
CA ILE A 37 -11.09 21.48 8.77
C ILE A 37 -10.32 21.73 10.08
N ILE A 38 -9.44 20.80 10.48
CA ILE A 38 -8.73 20.87 11.76
C ILE A 38 -7.52 21.81 11.68
N LEU A 39 -6.90 21.93 10.51
CA LEU A 39 -5.68 22.70 10.32
C LEU A 39 -5.99 24.09 9.74
N PRO A 40 -5.94 25.17 10.53
CA PRO A 40 -6.11 26.52 9.99
C PRO A 40 -4.92 26.87 9.09
N TYR A 41 -5.18 27.55 7.96
CA TYR A 41 -4.13 27.97 7.02
C TYR A 41 -3.09 28.92 7.64
N ASN A 42 -3.41 29.53 8.79
CA ASN A 42 -2.59 30.50 9.50
C ASN A 42 -1.82 29.89 10.68
N ASP A 43 -1.72 28.56 10.76
CA ASP A 43 -0.95 27.92 11.83
C ASP A 43 0.56 28.21 11.66
N PRO A 44 1.25 28.76 12.68
CA PRO A 44 2.67 29.07 12.60
C PRO A 44 3.54 27.83 12.34
N THR A 45 3.10 26.63 12.75
CA THR A 45 3.81 25.37 12.47
C THR A 45 3.74 24.98 10.99
N LEU A 46 2.59 25.19 10.33
CA LEU A 46 2.42 24.95 8.90
C LEU A 46 3.21 25.99 8.08
N VAL A 47 3.17 27.25 8.50
CA VAL A 47 3.89 28.36 7.84
C VAL A 47 5.41 28.16 7.96
N GLY A 48 5.92 27.69 9.11
CA GLY A 48 7.35 27.39 9.30
C GLY A 48 7.87 26.27 8.39
N ILE A 49 7.04 25.24 8.15
CA ILE A 49 7.37 24.12 7.26
C ILE A 49 7.31 24.55 5.79
N VAL A 50 6.28 25.30 5.38
CA VAL A 50 6.12 25.80 3.99
C VAL A 50 7.23 26.79 3.64
N ASN A 51 7.68 27.60 4.60
CA ASN A 51 8.78 28.56 4.41
C ASN A 51 10.17 27.93 4.55
N GLY A 52 10.27 26.61 4.76
CA GLY A 52 11.53 25.85 4.70
C GLY A 52 12.48 26.05 5.89
N VAL A 53 11.98 26.53 7.03
CA VAL A 53 12.83 26.82 8.21
C VAL A 53 13.00 25.58 9.08
N ASP A 54 11.99 24.70 9.16
CA ASP A 54 12.05 23.49 10.00
C ASP A 54 11.59 22.23 9.25
N GLY A 55 12.52 21.28 9.05
CA GLY A 55 12.19 19.86 8.85
C GLY A 55 11.39 19.47 7.60
N ALA A 56 11.38 20.31 6.55
CA ALA A 56 10.73 20.05 5.27
C ALA A 56 11.26 18.75 4.63
N GLY A 57 10.49 17.67 4.77
CA GLY A 57 10.83 16.34 4.24
C GLY A 57 10.82 15.21 5.27
N THR A 58 10.66 15.51 6.57
CA THR A 58 10.47 14.47 7.59
C THR A 58 8.99 14.07 7.71
N GLY A 59 8.68 12.83 8.10
CA GLY A 59 7.30 12.36 8.31
C GLY A 59 6.50 13.22 9.32
N ALA A 60 7.21 13.96 10.18
CA ALA A 60 6.66 14.93 11.11
C ALA A 60 6.03 16.16 10.42
N ALA A 61 6.43 16.49 9.19
CA ALA A 61 5.90 17.59 8.40
C ALA A 61 4.58 17.24 7.67
N SER A 62 4.08 16.01 7.82
CA SER A 62 2.79 15.62 7.25
C SER A 62 1.64 16.42 7.90
N PRO A 63 0.69 16.97 7.12
CA PRO A 63 -0.44 17.75 7.66
C PRO A 63 -1.30 16.93 8.63
N TYR A 64 -1.34 15.60 8.45
CA TYR A 64 -1.97 14.67 9.38
C TYR A 64 -1.31 14.66 10.75
N VAL A 65 0.01 14.81 10.81
CA VAL A 65 0.80 14.79 12.04
C VAL A 65 0.72 16.15 12.74
N ILE A 66 0.77 17.24 11.97
CA ILE A 66 0.61 18.62 12.47
C ILE A 66 -0.78 18.81 13.11
N ALA A 67 -1.84 18.33 12.45
CA ALA A 67 -3.21 18.37 13.00
C ALA A 67 -3.32 17.65 14.36
N MET A 68 -2.59 16.55 14.56
CA MET A 68 -2.56 15.83 15.85
C MET A 68 -1.73 16.54 16.92
N GLY A 69 -0.69 17.28 16.52
CA GLY A 69 0.06 18.17 17.40
C GLY A 69 -0.84 19.27 17.99
N ASN A 70 -1.67 19.90 17.15
CA ASN A 70 -2.63 20.92 17.56
C ASN A 70 -3.74 20.38 18.48
N LEU A 71 -4.08 19.10 18.34
CA LEU A 71 -5.06 18.43 19.20
C LEU A 71 -4.51 18.10 20.60
N GLY A 72 -3.19 18.20 20.83
CA GLY A 72 -2.57 18.06 22.14
C GLY A 72 -2.51 16.63 22.71
N ILE A 73 -2.83 15.61 21.90
CA ILE A 73 -2.84 14.20 22.33
C ILE A 73 -1.56 13.50 21.86
N GLY A 74 -0.55 13.43 22.73
CA GLY A 74 0.79 12.93 22.39
C GLY A 74 0.86 11.49 21.88
N VAL A 75 -0.07 10.61 22.28
CA VAL A 75 -0.09 9.21 21.80
C VAL A 75 -0.44 9.11 20.33
N LEU A 76 -1.28 10.03 19.83
CA LEU A 76 -1.83 9.97 18.48
C LEU A 76 -0.76 10.27 17.42
N TYR A 77 0.24 11.09 17.78
CA TYR A 77 1.42 11.38 16.96
C TYR A 77 2.22 10.11 16.61
N HIS A 78 2.47 9.25 17.60
CA HIS A 78 3.26 8.03 17.38
C HIS A 78 2.49 6.99 16.57
N VAL A 79 1.17 6.92 16.72
CA VAL A 79 0.33 6.00 15.95
C VAL A 79 0.30 6.39 14.47
N VAL A 80 0.11 7.67 14.15
CA VAL A 80 0.07 8.15 12.75
C VAL A 80 1.40 7.92 12.03
N ASN A 81 2.53 8.01 12.74
CA ASN A 81 3.84 7.73 12.16
C ASN A 81 4.18 6.23 12.09
N GLY A 82 3.76 5.43 13.08
CA GLY A 82 4.09 4.00 13.13
C GLY A 82 3.17 3.09 12.30
N LEU A 83 1.89 3.43 12.17
CA LEU A 83 0.90 2.59 11.47
C LEU A 83 1.18 2.44 9.96
N PRO A 84 1.60 3.48 9.22
CA PRO A 84 1.98 3.32 7.82
C PRO A 84 3.20 2.40 7.68
N VAL A 85 4.18 2.48 8.59
CA VAL A 85 5.39 1.64 8.56
C VAL A 85 5.03 0.16 8.70
N SER A 86 4.14 -0.19 9.63
CA SER A 86 3.69 -1.58 9.78
C SER A 86 2.87 -2.07 8.57
N SER A 87 2.06 -1.19 7.99
CA SER A 87 1.27 -1.48 6.78
C SER A 87 2.15 -1.74 5.56
N ILE A 88 3.22 -0.95 5.39
CA ILE A 88 4.22 -1.12 4.33
C ILE A 88 4.99 -2.41 4.54
N PHE A 89 5.40 -2.73 5.77
CA PHE A 89 6.09 -3.99 6.06
C PHE A 89 5.23 -5.22 5.73
N SER A 90 3.94 -5.20 6.11
CA SER A 90 3.01 -6.28 5.79
C SER A 90 2.83 -6.44 4.28
N SER A 91 2.61 -5.34 3.56
CA SER A 91 2.41 -5.35 2.11
C SER A 91 3.70 -5.72 1.35
N GLY A 92 4.86 -5.28 1.84
CA GLY A 92 6.16 -5.55 1.25
C GLY A 92 6.50 -7.03 1.22
N ASN A 93 6.24 -7.75 2.31
CA ASN A 93 6.44 -9.20 2.37
C ASN A 93 5.58 -9.94 1.32
N ALA A 94 4.32 -9.55 1.17
CA ALA A 94 3.43 -10.12 0.15
C ALA A 94 3.91 -9.79 -1.28
N LEU A 95 4.32 -8.54 -1.54
CA LEU A 95 4.80 -8.09 -2.84
C LEU A 95 6.09 -8.81 -3.28
N THR A 96 7.02 -9.07 -2.36
CA THR A 96 8.25 -9.83 -2.68
C THR A 96 7.93 -11.26 -3.09
N TYR A 97 7.01 -11.94 -2.37
CA TYR A 97 6.56 -13.29 -2.73
C TYR A 97 5.87 -13.32 -4.11
N TYR A 98 4.98 -12.37 -4.39
CA TYR A 98 4.36 -12.27 -5.71
C TYR A 98 5.36 -11.91 -6.82
N GLY A 99 6.35 -11.08 -6.52
CA GLY A 99 7.39 -10.70 -7.48
C GLY A 99 8.21 -11.90 -7.96
N THR A 100 8.71 -12.72 -7.02
CA THR A 100 9.53 -13.89 -7.37
C THR A 100 8.74 -14.96 -8.13
N GLN A 101 7.49 -15.22 -7.74
CA GLN A 101 6.64 -16.19 -8.41
C GLN A 101 6.22 -15.74 -9.83
N SER A 102 6.03 -14.43 -10.04
CA SER A 102 5.76 -13.85 -11.36
C SER A 102 6.95 -14.03 -12.30
N LEU A 103 8.15 -13.70 -11.82
CA LEU A 103 9.40 -13.86 -12.57
C LEU A 103 9.71 -15.33 -12.89
N TYR A 104 9.46 -16.24 -11.93
CA TYR A 104 9.62 -17.67 -12.17
C TYR A 104 8.68 -18.19 -13.26
N SER A 105 7.41 -17.78 -13.23
CA SER A 105 6.42 -18.15 -14.25
C SER A 105 6.77 -17.62 -15.65
N LEU A 106 7.44 -16.47 -15.72
CA LEU A 106 7.93 -15.89 -16.98
C LEU A 106 9.15 -16.67 -17.51
N ALA A 107 10.12 -16.97 -16.65
CA ALA A 107 11.31 -17.74 -17.02
C ALA A 107 10.99 -19.17 -17.51
N LEU A 108 9.88 -19.76 -17.06
CA LEU A 108 9.38 -21.03 -17.58
C LEU A 108 8.72 -20.90 -18.97
N LYS A 109 8.12 -19.75 -19.29
CA LYS A 109 7.50 -19.50 -20.59
C LYS A 109 8.51 -19.10 -21.68
N ASP A 110 9.62 -18.46 -21.30
CA ASP A 110 10.69 -18.06 -22.22
C ASP A 110 11.67 -19.20 -22.55
N ARG A 111 11.43 -20.43 -22.08
CA ARG A 111 12.22 -21.61 -22.45
C ARG A 111 11.73 -22.24 -23.77
N PRO A 112 12.61 -22.48 -24.76
CA PRO A 112 12.23 -23.21 -25.97
C PRO A 112 11.87 -24.67 -25.64
N PRO A 113 10.83 -25.25 -26.29
CA PRO A 113 10.14 -26.48 -25.88
C PRO A 113 10.99 -27.77 -25.88
N ASN A 114 12.25 -27.71 -26.32
CA ASN A 114 13.13 -28.87 -26.47
C ASN A 114 14.39 -28.84 -25.58
N SER A 115 14.45 -27.95 -24.58
CA SER A 115 15.54 -27.97 -23.61
C SER A 115 15.20 -28.84 -22.39
N TYR A 116 15.41 -30.14 -22.56
CA TYR A 116 15.83 -31.11 -21.53
C TYR A 116 15.29 -30.90 -20.10
N SER A 117 14.18 -31.60 -19.85
CA SER A 117 13.86 -32.35 -18.64
C SER A 117 15.01 -32.50 -17.62
N SER A 118 15.06 -31.61 -16.63
CA SER A 118 15.47 -31.90 -15.24
C SER A 118 15.09 -30.72 -14.35
N ALA A 119 13.79 -30.37 -14.35
CA ALA A 119 13.17 -29.65 -13.26
C ALA A 119 12.12 -30.59 -12.66
N HIS A 120 12.24 -30.86 -11.37
CA HIS A 120 11.43 -31.80 -10.60
C HIS A 120 9.92 -31.74 -10.95
N PRO A 121 9.26 -32.90 -11.14
CA PRO A 121 7.85 -32.97 -11.47
C PRO A 121 7.02 -32.78 -10.20
N SER A 122 6.79 -31.54 -9.79
CA SER A 122 5.80 -31.25 -8.75
C SER A 122 5.02 -29.94 -8.96
N VAL A 123 5.26 -29.22 -10.06
CA VAL A 123 4.63 -27.90 -10.30
C VAL A 123 3.69 -27.88 -11.52
N SER A 124 3.44 -29.02 -12.18
CA SER A 124 2.51 -29.08 -13.32
C SER A 124 1.05 -29.42 -12.95
N LEU A 125 0.74 -29.65 -11.66
CA LEU A 125 -0.59 -30.11 -11.20
C LEU A 125 -1.45 -29.01 -10.56
N PHE A 126 -1.00 -27.75 -10.55
CA PHE A 126 -1.75 -26.60 -10.02
C PHE A 126 -1.93 -25.47 -11.05
N THR A 127 -2.00 -25.83 -12.33
CA THR A 127 -2.37 -24.93 -13.43
C THR A 127 -3.54 -25.52 -14.23
N VAL A 128 -4.70 -25.72 -13.59
CA VAL A 128 -6.04 -25.71 -14.18
C VAL A 128 -7.02 -25.15 -13.15
#